data_AF-A0ABD5X2G2-F1
#
_entry.id   AF-A0ABD5X2G2-F1
#
_cell.length_a   1.000
_cell.length_b   1.000
_cell.length_c   1.000
_cell.angle_alpha   90.00
_cell.angle_beta   90.00
_cell.angle_gamma   90.00
#
_symmetry.space_group_name_H-M   'P 1'
#
loop_
_entity.id
_entity.type
_entity.pdbx_description
1 polymer ?
#
loop_
_entity_poly.entity_id
_entity_poly.type
_entity_poly.pdbx_seq_one_letter_code
_entity_poly.pdbx_strand_id
1 'polypeptide(L)'
;MKQASSLTTVVFGLAGTAFPERTIGYVNRLLLAGYENPEDLEPSEWYVSLTRWVSLLVAVGALLEFLVDRRDACKEKQARSDLPDDE
;
A
#
# COMPACT_ATOMS: atom_id res chain seq x y z
N MET A 1 3.99 17.62 3.12
CA MET A 1 3.66 16.77 1.95
C MET A 1 3.56 15.30 2.37
N LYS A 2 2.55 14.89 3.17
CA LYS A 2 2.40 13.48 3.61
C LYS A 2 1.09 12.79 3.17
N GLN A 3 0.08 13.54 2.72
CA GLN A 3 -1.27 13.01 2.52
C GLN A 3 -1.50 12.22 1.22
N ALA A 4 -0.62 12.35 0.22
CA ALA A 4 -0.79 11.65 -1.06
C ALA A 4 -0.29 10.19 -1.05
N SER A 5 0.38 9.74 0.02
CA SER A 5 1.12 8.48 -0.01
C SER A 5 0.27 7.25 0.33
N SER A 6 -0.64 7.32 1.32
CA SER A 6 -1.30 6.11 1.84
C SER A 6 -2.36 5.54 0.89
N LEU A 7 -3.11 6.37 0.14
CA LEU A 7 -4.11 5.87 -0.82
C LEU A 7 -3.45 5.10 -1.97
N THR A 8 -2.33 5.61 -2.49
CA THR A 8 -1.54 4.93 -3.52
C THR A 8 -1.00 3.61 -2.99
N THR A 9 -0.51 3.56 -1.75
CA THR A 9 -0.08 2.32 -1.09
C THR A 9 -1.21 1.30 -0.96
N VAL A 10 -2.44 1.73 -0.65
CA VAL A 10 -3.61 0.83 -0.63
C VAL A 10 -3.83 0.20 -2.01
N VAL A 11 -3.79 1.01 -3.08
CA VAL A 11 -3.97 0.52 -4.45
C VAL A 11 -2.87 -0.48 -4.82
N PHE A 12 -1.61 -0.18 -4.50
CA PHE A 12 -0.50 -1.10 -4.75
C PHE A 12 -0.60 -2.40 -3.94
N GLY A 13 -0.98 -2.32 -2.66
CA GLY A 13 -1.22 -3.50 -1.83
C GLY A 13 -2.36 -4.37 -2.36
N LEU A 14 -3.45 -3.77 -2.83
CA LEU A 14 -4.55 -4.50 -3.47
C LEU A 14 -4.10 -5.15 -4.79
N ALA A 15 -3.33 -4.44 -5.62
CA ALA A 15 -2.77 -5.00 -6.84
C ALA A 15 -1.85 -6.21 -6.57
N GLY A 16 -0.98 -6.11 -5.56
CA GLY A 16 -0.13 -7.22 -5.12
C GLY A 16 -0.90 -8.42 -4.55
N THR A 17 -2.06 -8.17 -3.95
CA THR A 17 -2.95 -9.22 -3.43
C THR A 17 -3.72 -9.93 -4.54
N ALA A 18 -4.19 -9.18 -5.55
CA ALA A 18 -4.97 -9.69 -6.66
C ALA A 18 -4.09 -10.37 -7.73
N PHE A 19 -2.89 -9.83 -7.96
CA PHE A 19 -1.96 -10.28 -8.99
C PHE A 19 -0.55 -10.55 -8.42
N PRO A 20 -0.40 -11.51 -7.49
CA PRO A 20 0.88 -11.77 -6.83
C PRO A 20 1.96 -12.21 -7.82
N GLU A 21 1.65 -13.07 -8.79
CA GLU A 21 2.60 -13.55 -9.81
C GLU A 21 3.16 -12.42 -10.68
N ARG A 22 2.30 -11.52 -11.15
CA ARG A 22 2.72 -10.32 -11.91
C ARG A 22 3.64 -9.44 -11.08
N THR A 23 3.30 -9.24 -9.81
CA THR A 23 4.09 -8.43 -8.87
C THR A 23 5.48 -9.02 -8.67
N ILE A 24 5.55 -10.35 -8.44
CA ILE A 24 6.81 -11.07 -8.34
C ILE A 24 7.61 -10.95 -9.64
N GLY A 25 6.97 -11.09 -10.82
CA GLY A 25 7.65 -10.96 -12.11
C GLY A 25 8.31 -9.59 -12.32
N TYR A 26 7.64 -8.50 -11.94
CA TYR A 26 8.24 -7.16 -12.00
C TYR A 26 9.43 -7.03 -11.07
N VAL A 27 9.29 -7.48 -9.82
CA VAL A 27 10.36 -7.44 -8.82
C VAL A 27 11.55 -8.30 -9.25
N ASN A 28 11.29 -9.49 -9.79
CA ASN A 28 12.30 -10.42 -10.28
C ASN A 28 13.12 -9.78 -11.41
N ARG A 29 12.45 -9.18 -12.40
CA ARG A 29 13.12 -8.47 -13.51
C ARG A 29 13.96 -7.27 -13.05
N LEU A 30 13.59 -6.64 -11.94
CA LEU A 30 14.28 -5.47 -11.39
C LEU A 30 15.47 -5.88 -10.51
N LEU A 31 15.27 -6.87 -9.64
CA LEU A 31 16.28 -7.34 -8.68
C LEU A 31 17.32 -8.26 -9.31
N LEU A 32 16.92 -9.07 -10.30
CA LEU A 32 17.80 -9.99 -11.01
C LEU A 32 18.22 -9.45 -12.37
N ALA A 33 18.09 -8.13 -12.60
CA ALA A 33 18.63 -7.48 -13.78
C ALA A 33 20.15 -7.72 -13.84
N GLY A 34 20.59 -8.52 -14.83
CA GLY A 34 22.00 -8.89 -15.01
C GLY A 34 22.33 -10.35 -14.69
N TYR A 35 21.37 -11.14 -14.20
CA TYR A 35 21.48 -12.59 -14.28
C TYR A 35 21.21 -13.06 -15.72
N GLU A 36 21.81 -14.19 -16.09
CA GLU A 36 21.74 -14.71 -17.47
C GLU A 36 20.36 -15.25 -17.85
N ASN A 37 19.51 -15.55 -16.85
CA ASN A 37 18.20 -16.14 -17.10
C ASN A 37 17.12 -15.87 -16.02
N PRO A 38 16.84 -14.61 -15.65
CA PRO A 38 15.87 -14.28 -14.61
C PRO A 38 14.41 -14.55 -15.01
N GLU A 39 14.10 -14.57 -16.31
CA GLU A 39 12.77 -14.86 -16.87
C GLU A 39 12.32 -16.31 -16.73
N ASP A 40 13.27 -17.24 -16.64
CA ASP A 40 12.99 -18.69 -16.52
C ASP A 40 12.69 -19.11 -15.07
N LEU A 41 12.77 -18.19 -14.12
CA LEU A 41 12.48 -18.46 -12.72
C LEU A 41 10.98 -18.36 -12.45
N GLU A 42 10.35 -19.51 -12.23
CA GLU A 42 8.98 -19.59 -11.76
C GLU A 42 8.91 -19.45 -10.23
N PRO A 43 8.03 -18.60 -9.68
CA PRO A 43 7.85 -18.48 -8.25
C PRO A 43 7.20 -19.74 -7.68
N SER A 44 7.71 -20.21 -6.54
CA SER A 44 7.08 -21.30 -5.80
C SER A 44 5.71 -20.90 -5.27
N GLU A 45 4.79 -21.87 -5.17
CA GLU A 45 3.41 -21.62 -4.71
C GLU A 45 3.36 -20.96 -3.30
N TRP A 46 4.25 -21.38 -2.39
CA TRP A 46 4.31 -20.80 -1.05
C TRP A 46 4.74 -19.32 -1.10
N TYR A 47 5.60 -18.94 -2.04
CA TYR A 47 6.06 -17.56 -2.20
C TYR A 47 4.98 -16.66 -2.82
N VAL A 48 4.19 -17.20 -3.75
CA VAL A 48 2.99 -16.55 -4.29
C VAL A 48 1.98 -16.29 -3.16
N SER A 49 1.72 -17.30 -2.33
CA SER A 49 0.82 -17.18 -1.17
C SER A 49 1.32 -16.15 -0.15
N LEU A 50 2.62 -16.17 0.18
CA LEU A 50 3.23 -15.19 1.07
C LEU A 50 3.10 -13.77 0.52
N THR A 51 3.41 -13.56 -0.76
CA THR A 51 3.30 -12.26 -1.43
C THR A 51 1.87 -11.72 -1.37
N ARG A 52 0.88 -12.59 -1.56
CA ARG A 52 -0.53 -12.23 -1.43
C ARG A 52 -0.86 -11.75 -0.02
N TRP A 53 -0.47 -12.48 1.01
CA TRP A 53 -0.76 -12.11 2.41
C TRP A 53 -0.03 -10.84 2.84
N VAL A 54 1.25 -10.68 2.47
CA VAL A 54 2.02 -9.47 2.75
C VAL A 54 1.39 -8.26 2.07
N SER A 55 0.99 -8.38 0.80
CA SER A 55 0.36 -7.30 0.06
C SER A 55 -0.99 -6.89 0.68
N LEU A 56 -1.77 -7.87 1.15
CA LEU A 56 -3.04 -7.61 1.84
C LEU A 56 -2.80 -6.87 3.15
N LEU A 57 -1.81 -7.29 3.94
CA LEU A 57 -1.46 -6.62 5.19
C LEU A 57 -1.00 -5.18 4.95
N VAL A 58 -0.22 -4.93 3.90
CA VAL A 58 0.19 -3.57 3.50
C VAL A 58 -1.03 -2.73 3.12
N ALA A 59 -1.96 -3.28 2.33
CA ALA A 59 -3.19 -2.57 1.96
C ALA A 59 -4.03 -2.20 3.19
N VAL A 60 -4.20 -3.14 4.12
CA VAL A 60 -4.95 -2.92 5.37
C VAL A 60 -4.26 -1.87 6.25
N GLY A 61 -2.94 -1.96 6.42
CA GLY A 61 -2.17 -1.01 7.21
C GLY A 61 -2.28 0.43 6.66
N ALA A 62 -2.11 0.59 5.35
CA ALA A 62 -2.23 1.89 4.69
C ALA A 62 -3.67 2.44 4.74
N LEU A 63 -4.68 1.56 4.66
CA LEU A 63 -6.07 1.97 4.81
C LEU A 63 -6.38 2.47 6.23
N LEU A 64 -5.87 1.78 7.25
CA LEU A 64 -6.03 2.20 8.64
C LEU A 64 -5.37 3.56 8.91
N GLU A 65 -4.15 3.76 8.42
CA GLU A 65 -3.47 5.05 8.49
C GLU A 65 -4.30 6.17 7.83
N PHE A 66 -4.78 5.94 6.61
CA PHE A 66 -5.62 6.89 5.89
C PHE A 66 -6.91 7.25 6.65
N LEU A 67 -7.56 6.26 7.28
CA LEU A 67 -8.78 6.48 8.05
C LEU A 67 -8.52 7.26 9.35
N VAL A 68 -7.40 7.01 10.03
CA VAL A 68 -6.98 7.76 11.22
C VAL A 68 -6.72 9.22 10.86
N ASP A 69 -5.96 9.48 9.80
CA ASP A 69 -5.68 10.83 9.32
C ASP A 69 -6.97 11.59 8.96
N ARG A 70 -7.91 10.93 8.26
CA ARG A 70 -9.21 11.52 7.93
C ARG A 70 -10.04 11.85 9.17
N ARG A 71 -10.01 10.99 10.19
CA ARG A 71 -10.73 11.20 11.45
C ARG A 71 -10.18 12.41 12.18
N ASP A 72 -8.86 12.50 12.28
CA ASP A 72 -8.19 13.56 13.05
C ASP A 72 -8.36 14.92 12.35
N ALA A 73 -8.30 14.98 11.02
CA ALA A 73 -8.63 16.18 10.25
C ALA A 73 -10.08 16.66 10.44
N CYS A 74 -11.04 15.73 10.63
CA CYS A 74 -12.43 16.08 10.89
C CYS A 74 -12.61 16.68 12.29
N LYS A 75 -11.93 16.11 13.30
CA LYS A 75 -11.93 16.62 14.67
C LYS A 75 -11.35 18.03 14.75
N GLU A 76 -10.25 18.30 14.05
CA GLU A 76 -9.65 19.64 14.03
C GLU A 76 -10.61 20.69 13.43
N LYS A 77 -11.30 20.35 12.33
CA LYS A 77 -12.29 21.24 11.72
C LYS A 77 -13.46 21.54 12.64
N GLN A 78 -13.94 20.53 13.37
CA GLN A 78 -15.01 20.70 14.35
C GLN A 78 -14.57 21.63 15.48
N ALA A 79 -13.40 21.38 16.08
CA ALA A 79 -12.86 22.22 17.16
C ALA A 79 -12.63 23.68 16.74
N ARG A 80 -12.28 23.94 15.47
CA ARG A 80 -12.16 25.31 14.94
C ARG A 80 -13.53 25.98 14.75
N SER A 81 -14.54 25.22 14.35
CA SER A 81 -15.91 25.73 14.16
C SER A 81 -16.62 26.04 15.49
N ASP A 82 -16.19 25.42 16.59
CA ASP A 82 -16.77 25.59 17.92
C ASP A 82 -16.12 26.72 18.73
N LEU A 83 -15.11 27.42 18.18
CA LEU A 83 -14.58 28.66 18.77
C LEU A 83 -15.60 29.80 18.55
N PRO A 84 -15.93 30.57 19.61
CA PRO A 84 -16.81 31.72 19.45
C PRO A 84 -16.15 32.74 18.51
N ASP A 85 -16.96 33.36 17.65
CA ASP A 85 -16.51 34.50 16.86
C ASP A 85 -16.21 35.65 17.83
N ASP A 86 -14.92 35.91 18.06
CA ASP A 86 -14.45 37.06 18.82
C ASP A 86 -14.76 38.34 18.01
N GLU A 87 -15.93 38.96 18.26
CA GLU A 87 -16.23 40.36 17.87
C GLU A 87 -15.56 41.38 18.81
#